data_AF-A0A0Q7KDM2-F1
#
_entry.id   AF-A0A0Q7KDM2-F1
#
_cell.length_a   1.000
_cell.length_b   1.000
_cell.length_c   1.000
_cell.angle_alpha   90.00
_cell.angle_beta   90.00
_cell.angle_gamma   90.00
#
_symmetry.space_group_name_H-M   'P 1'
#
loop_
_entity.id
_entity.type
_entity.pdbx_description
1 polymer ?
#
loop_
_entity_poly.entity_id
_entity_poly.type
_entity_poly.pdbx_seq_one_letter_code
_entity_poly.pdbx_strand_id
1 'polypeptide(L)'
;MAAKNKTTSAPKIKPPKAPKASKAPKAPKEAKASKKSRAAQDDTELVAARATIKTLKATVTSLEKSVAKLERKTSELKAEAKKLRATASASVKKAKKAKDDGSKKVRQTVESVVRHDAPAAEPAAETAPVETAPVETAAPADSALPAEPVEPAAPAASERTVAQLRAAARQQGVPGYSRMRKDQLIAALA
;
A
#
# COMPACT_ATOMS: atom_id res chain seq x y z
N MET A 1 -31.88 18.31 -37.35
CA MET A 1 -32.52 18.35 -36.02
C MET A 1 -31.58 19.05 -35.05
N ALA A 2 -32.00 20.20 -34.54
CA ALA A 2 -31.22 21.04 -33.62
C ALA A 2 -31.48 20.61 -32.16
N ALA A 3 -30.45 20.21 -31.44
CA ALA A 3 -30.52 20.04 -29.99
C ALA A 3 -29.88 21.26 -29.31
N LYS A 4 -30.74 22.18 -28.89
CA LYS A 4 -30.47 23.28 -27.97
C LYS A 4 -30.37 22.69 -26.56
N ASN A 5 -29.28 22.94 -25.84
CA ASN A 5 -29.23 22.87 -24.37
C ASN A 5 -28.18 23.90 -23.89
N LYS A 6 -28.60 25.15 -23.67
CA LYS A 6 -29.06 25.72 -22.40
C LYS A 6 -27.90 25.96 -21.42
N THR A 7 -27.24 27.10 -21.65
CA THR A 7 -26.38 27.81 -20.71
C THR A 7 -27.13 28.11 -19.42
N THR A 8 -26.78 27.46 -18.32
CA THR A 8 -27.24 27.83 -16.98
C THR A 8 -26.26 28.80 -16.34
N SER A 9 -26.76 30.03 -16.21
CA SER A 9 -26.22 31.18 -15.48
C SER A 9 -25.85 30.85 -14.02
N ALA A 10 -24.81 31.53 -13.54
CA ALA A 10 -24.14 31.37 -12.25
C ALA A 10 -25.02 31.62 -11.00
N PRO A 11 -24.76 30.96 -9.87
CA PRO A 11 -25.07 31.52 -8.57
C PRO A 11 -23.99 32.55 -8.18
N LYS A 12 -24.42 33.82 -8.13
CA LYS A 12 -23.69 35.01 -7.70
C LYS A 12 -23.22 34.82 -6.24
N ILE A 13 -21.96 34.45 -6.03
CA ILE A 13 -21.35 34.37 -4.69
C ILE A 13 -21.27 35.79 -4.14
N LYS A 14 -22.08 36.10 -3.13
CA LYS A 14 -21.95 37.36 -2.38
C LYS A 14 -20.59 37.34 -1.65
N PRO A 15 -19.76 38.38 -1.75
CA PRO A 15 -18.55 38.48 -0.95
C PRO A 15 -18.91 38.57 0.54
N PRO A 16 -18.13 37.93 1.44
CA PRO A 16 -18.37 38.05 2.87
C PRO A 16 -18.25 39.51 3.30
N LYS A 17 -19.23 39.94 4.09
CA LYS A 17 -19.33 41.26 4.69
C LYS A 17 -18.09 41.47 5.57
N ALA A 18 -17.22 42.40 5.21
CA ALA A 18 -16.08 42.80 6.04
C ALA A 18 -16.58 43.18 7.45
N PRO A 19 -15.93 42.71 8.53
CA PRO A 19 -16.28 43.17 9.87
C PRO A 19 -15.96 44.67 9.95
N LYS A 20 -17.00 45.45 10.30
CA LYS A 20 -16.90 46.87 10.57
C LYS A 20 -15.87 47.08 11.67
N ALA A 21 -14.94 48.02 11.44
CA ALA A 21 -14.00 48.51 12.44
C ALA A 21 -14.76 49.00 13.68
N SER A 22 -14.87 48.15 14.70
CA SER A 22 -15.32 48.54 16.03
C SER A 22 -14.16 49.22 16.75
N LYS A 23 -14.11 50.54 16.56
CA LYS A 23 -13.80 51.57 17.55
C LYS A 23 -13.21 51.04 18.87
N ALA A 24 -11.92 51.29 19.07
CA ALA A 24 -11.22 51.03 20.33
C ALA A 24 -11.97 51.67 21.51
N PRO A 25 -12.37 50.91 22.55
CA PRO A 25 -12.79 51.50 23.80
C PRO A 25 -11.54 51.95 24.58
N LYS A 26 -11.53 53.25 24.90
CA LYS A 26 -10.62 53.89 25.84
C LYS A 26 -10.51 53.06 27.13
N ALA A 27 -9.27 52.87 27.59
CA ALA A 27 -8.99 52.38 28.94
C ALA A 27 -9.64 53.26 30.00
N PRO A 28 -10.13 52.66 31.10
CA PRO A 28 -9.82 53.24 32.39
C PRO A 28 -9.38 52.20 33.43
N LYS A 29 -8.26 52.55 34.07
CA LYS A 29 -7.97 52.46 35.50
C LYS A 29 -7.69 51.09 36.14
N GLU A 30 -6.70 51.19 37.01
CA GLU A 30 -5.98 50.14 37.72
C GLU A 30 -6.79 49.43 38.82
N ALA A 31 -6.31 48.22 39.12
CA ALA A 31 -6.22 47.64 40.45
C ALA A 31 -7.52 47.46 41.27
N LYS A 32 -8.20 46.32 41.06
CA LYS A 32 -8.68 45.34 42.08
C LYS A 32 -9.75 44.40 41.48
N ALA A 33 -9.36 43.42 40.66
CA ALA A 33 -10.31 42.43 40.12
C ALA A 33 -9.73 41.02 39.84
N SER A 34 -8.49 40.73 40.22
CA SER A 34 -7.78 39.53 39.77
C SER A 34 -8.29 38.19 40.35
N LYS A 35 -9.08 38.19 41.43
CA LYS A 35 -9.64 36.94 42.01
C LYS A 35 -11.00 36.54 41.44
N LYS A 36 -11.82 37.48 40.95
CA LYS A 36 -13.19 37.18 40.49
C LYS A 36 -13.29 36.84 39.00
N SER A 37 -12.36 37.33 38.18
CA SER A 37 -12.26 36.92 36.78
C SER A 37 -11.70 35.50 36.62
N ARG A 38 -10.77 35.09 37.50
CA ARG A 38 -10.11 33.78 37.43
C ARG A 38 -11.08 32.63 37.71
N ALA A 39 -11.91 32.74 38.76
CA ALA A 39 -12.94 31.75 39.06
C ALA A 39 -13.98 31.59 37.92
N ALA A 40 -14.36 32.68 37.25
CA ALA A 40 -15.26 32.62 36.10
C ALA A 40 -14.59 31.99 34.87
N GLN A 41 -13.28 32.20 34.68
CA GLN A 41 -12.51 31.52 33.63
C GLN A 41 -12.40 30.02 33.92
N ASP A 42 -12.10 29.63 35.16
CA ASP A 42 -11.99 28.23 35.58
C ASP A 42 -13.31 27.47 35.32
N ASP A 43 -14.47 28.06 35.63
CA ASP A 43 -15.77 27.46 35.33
C ASP A 43 -16.02 27.31 33.81
N THR A 44 -15.65 28.30 33.01
CA THR A 44 -15.80 28.19 31.54
C THR A 44 -14.87 27.15 30.93
N GLU A 45 -13.64 27.03 31.44
CA GLU A 45 -12.67 26.03 31.01
C GLU A 45 -13.12 24.62 31.42
N LEU A 46 -13.71 24.45 32.61
CA LEU A 46 -14.28 23.17 33.04
C LEU A 46 -15.46 22.75 32.16
N VAL A 47 -16.32 23.69 31.76
CA VAL A 47 -17.43 23.39 30.84
C VAL A 47 -16.91 23.01 29.45
N ALA A 48 -15.92 23.74 28.93
CA ALA A 48 -15.29 23.40 27.66
C ALA A 48 -14.58 22.03 27.70
N ALA A 49 -13.87 21.74 28.79
CA ALA A 49 -13.21 20.45 29.02
C ALA A 49 -14.21 19.30 29.12
N ARG A 50 -15.36 19.49 29.77
CA ARG A 50 -16.43 18.48 29.81
C ARG A 50 -17.03 18.22 28.43
N ALA A 51 -17.20 19.28 27.63
CA ALA A 51 -17.69 19.15 26.26
C ALA A 51 -16.69 18.39 25.37
N THR A 52 -15.39 18.70 25.47
CA THR A 52 -14.36 17.95 24.72
C THR A 52 -14.25 16.50 25.18
N ILE A 53 -14.30 16.22 26.49
CA ILE A 53 -14.35 14.85 27.01
C ILE A 53 -15.55 14.08 26.46
N LYS A 54 -16.73 14.72 26.38
CA LYS A 54 -17.93 14.10 25.80
C LYS A 54 -17.72 13.74 24.33
N THR A 55 -17.12 14.65 23.55
CA THR A 55 -16.78 14.41 22.14
C THR A 55 -15.76 13.28 22.00
N LEU A 56 -14.70 13.30 22.80
CA LEU A 56 -13.67 12.26 22.80
C LEU A 56 -14.23 10.88 23.19
N LYS A 57 -15.15 10.82 24.15
CA LYS A 57 -15.85 9.57 24.47
C LYS A 57 -16.65 9.05 23.27
N ALA A 58 -17.38 9.93 22.58
CA ALA A 58 -18.12 9.55 21.39
C ALA A 58 -17.18 9.02 20.28
N THR A 59 -16.05 9.68 20.03
CA THR A 59 -15.08 9.22 19.02
C THR A 59 -14.45 7.89 19.41
N VAL A 60 -14.09 7.69 20.68
CA VAL A 60 -13.58 6.40 21.19
C VAL A 60 -14.61 5.29 20.94
N THR A 61 -15.88 5.47 21.30
CA THR A 61 -16.91 4.43 21.03
C THR A 61 -17.10 4.14 19.54
N SER A 62 -16.92 5.15 18.68
CA SER A 62 -16.99 4.96 17.22
C SER A 62 -15.78 4.18 16.71
N LEU A 63 -14.59 4.45 17.24
CA LEU A 63 -13.36 3.75 16.89
C LEU A 63 -13.38 2.29 17.38
N GLU A 64 -13.88 2.03 18.59
CA GLU A 64 -14.04 0.67 19.10
C GLU A 64 -14.94 -0.18 18.18
N LYS A 65 -16.06 0.39 17.72
CA LYS A 65 -16.95 -0.27 16.75
C LYS A 65 -16.27 -0.52 15.41
N SER A 66 -15.45 0.41 14.93
CA SER A 66 -14.75 0.26 13.65
C SER A 66 -13.64 -0.80 13.76
N VAL A 67 -12.91 -0.84 14.87
CA VAL A 67 -11.91 -1.88 15.18
C VAL A 67 -12.58 -3.25 15.23
N ALA A 68 -13.67 -3.42 15.98
CA ALA A 68 -14.40 -4.68 16.03
C ALA A 68 -14.88 -5.15 14.64
N LYS A 69 -15.30 -4.21 13.78
CA LYS A 69 -15.69 -4.52 12.40
C LYS A 69 -14.48 -4.94 11.55
N LEU A 70 -13.34 -4.28 11.72
CA LEU A 70 -12.11 -4.62 11.01
C LEU A 70 -11.58 -5.99 11.45
N GLU A 71 -11.63 -6.31 12.74
CA GLU A 71 -11.25 -7.63 13.26
C GLU A 71 -12.10 -8.76 12.69
N ARG A 72 -13.42 -8.54 12.55
CA ARG A 72 -14.29 -9.50 11.86
C ARG A 72 -13.87 -9.69 10.40
N LYS A 73 -13.69 -8.59 9.68
CA LYS A 73 -13.25 -8.64 8.27
C LYS A 73 -11.88 -9.30 8.10
N THR A 74 -10.92 -9.07 8.99
CA THR A 74 -9.61 -9.72 8.91
C THR A 74 -9.72 -11.22 9.19
N SER A 75 -10.58 -11.65 10.10
CA SER A 75 -10.84 -13.07 10.34
C SER A 75 -11.47 -13.76 9.12
N GLU A 76 -12.42 -13.11 8.45
CA GLU A 76 -13.05 -13.59 7.22
C GLU A 76 -12.03 -13.71 6.07
N LEU A 77 -11.25 -12.64 5.82
CA LEU A 77 -10.21 -12.64 4.80
C LEU A 77 -9.13 -13.67 5.06
N LYS A 78 -8.77 -13.91 6.33
CA LYS A 78 -7.81 -14.95 6.70
C LYS A 78 -8.37 -16.35 6.41
N ALA A 79 -9.67 -16.59 6.68
CA ALA A 79 -10.33 -17.84 6.34
C ALA A 79 -10.43 -18.04 4.82
N GLU A 80 -10.77 -17.00 4.08
CA GLU A 80 -10.82 -17.04 2.61
C GLU A 80 -9.45 -17.28 1.99
N ALA A 81 -8.40 -16.58 2.47
CA ALA A 81 -7.03 -16.80 2.04
C ALA A 81 -6.57 -18.24 2.30
N LYS A 82 -6.97 -18.85 3.44
CA LYS A 82 -6.67 -20.26 3.72
C LYS A 82 -7.35 -21.19 2.72
N LYS A 83 -8.62 -20.93 2.38
CA LYS A 83 -9.36 -21.71 1.36
C LYS A 83 -8.71 -21.57 -0.02
N LEU A 84 -8.40 -20.35 -0.45
CA LEU A 84 -7.74 -20.08 -1.74
C LEU A 84 -6.35 -20.72 -1.81
N ARG A 85 -5.60 -20.71 -0.70
CA ARG A 85 -4.30 -21.40 -0.66
C ARG A 85 -4.46 -22.91 -0.78
N ALA A 86 -5.48 -23.49 -0.15
CA ALA A 86 -5.77 -24.91 -0.28
C ALA A 86 -6.16 -25.28 -1.71
N THR A 87 -7.07 -24.53 -2.34
CA THR A 87 -7.49 -24.76 -3.74
C THR A 87 -6.34 -24.58 -4.71
N ALA A 88 -5.51 -23.54 -4.55
CA ALA A 88 -4.32 -23.33 -5.34
C ALA A 88 -3.31 -24.48 -5.18
N SER A 89 -3.11 -24.99 -3.96
CA SER A 89 -2.20 -26.12 -3.74
C SER A 89 -2.71 -27.41 -4.42
N ALA A 90 -4.03 -27.62 -4.42
CA ALA A 90 -4.66 -28.77 -5.07
C ALA A 90 -4.55 -28.68 -6.60
N SER A 91 -4.77 -27.49 -7.17
CA SER A 91 -4.64 -27.27 -8.61
C SER A 91 -3.18 -27.42 -9.07
N VAL A 92 -2.20 -26.92 -8.30
CA VAL A 92 -0.77 -27.11 -8.60
C VAL A 92 -0.38 -28.59 -8.57
N LYS A 93 -0.85 -29.35 -7.58
CA LYS A 93 -0.60 -30.81 -7.52
C LYS A 93 -1.21 -31.54 -8.71
N LYS A 94 -2.45 -31.19 -9.08
CA LYS A 94 -3.14 -31.77 -10.25
C LYS A 94 -2.43 -31.42 -11.56
N ALA A 95 -1.98 -30.18 -11.72
CA ALA A 95 -1.22 -29.75 -12.89
C ALA A 95 0.13 -30.47 -13.00
N LYS A 96 0.84 -30.67 -11.87
CA LYS A 96 2.08 -31.44 -11.85
C LYS A 96 1.85 -32.90 -12.27
N LYS A 97 0.83 -33.55 -11.69
CA LYS A 97 0.43 -34.91 -12.06
C LYS A 97 0.10 -35.03 -13.56
N ALA A 98 -0.68 -34.10 -14.11
CA ALA A 98 -1.02 -34.07 -15.53
C ALA A 98 0.20 -33.86 -16.44
N LYS A 99 1.18 -33.04 -16.01
CA LYS A 99 2.44 -32.85 -16.75
C LYS A 99 3.29 -34.12 -16.74
N ASP A 100 3.39 -34.80 -15.59
CA ASP A 100 4.11 -36.06 -15.47
C ASP A 100 3.45 -37.16 -16.33
N ASP A 101 2.12 -37.31 -16.25
CA ASP A 101 1.39 -38.32 -17.03
C ASP A 101 1.40 -38.03 -18.54
N GLY A 102 1.27 -36.75 -18.93
CA GLY A 102 1.41 -36.32 -20.32
C GLY A 102 2.81 -36.57 -20.88
N SER A 103 3.86 -36.29 -20.10
CA SER A 103 5.25 -36.53 -20.52
C SER A 103 5.56 -38.02 -20.69
N LYS A 104 5.00 -38.88 -19.83
CA LYS A 104 5.12 -40.34 -19.97
C LYS A 104 4.42 -40.84 -21.22
N LYS A 105 3.23 -40.32 -21.52
CA LYS A 105 2.48 -40.71 -22.71
C LYS A 105 3.19 -40.28 -24.00
N VAL A 106 3.76 -39.07 -24.03
CA VAL A 106 4.59 -38.60 -25.16
C VAL A 106 5.83 -39.48 -25.33
N ARG A 107 6.55 -39.80 -24.25
CA ARG A 107 7.71 -40.71 -24.32
C ARG A 107 7.32 -42.10 -24.84
N GLN A 108 6.22 -42.66 -24.35
CA GLN A 108 5.73 -43.95 -24.82
C GLN A 108 5.33 -43.93 -26.30
N THR A 109 4.71 -42.84 -26.78
CA THR A 109 4.39 -42.69 -28.20
C THR A 109 5.65 -42.52 -29.06
N VAL A 110 6.64 -41.74 -28.61
CA VAL A 110 7.92 -41.58 -29.32
C VAL A 110 8.66 -42.91 -29.36
N GLU A 111 8.69 -43.67 -28.27
CA GLU A 111 9.33 -44.99 -28.24
C GLU A 111 8.61 -46.01 -29.12
N SER A 112 7.29 -45.95 -29.24
CA SER A 112 6.55 -46.79 -30.20
C SER A 112 6.76 -46.39 -31.66
N VAL A 113 7.00 -45.10 -31.95
CA VAL A 113 7.32 -44.63 -33.31
C VAL A 113 8.75 -45.01 -33.70
N VAL A 114 9.72 -44.85 -32.78
CA VAL A 114 11.13 -45.20 -33.01
C VAL A 114 11.33 -46.71 -33.19
N ARG A 115 10.48 -47.57 -32.61
CA ARG A 115 10.55 -49.03 -32.84
C ARG A 115 9.91 -49.50 -34.14
N HIS A 116 9.15 -48.65 -34.84
CA HIS A 116 8.56 -49.00 -36.14
C HIS A 116 9.37 -48.53 -37.35
N ASP A 117 10.48 -47.82 -37.13
CA ASP A 117 11.38 -47.35 -38.18
C ASP A 117 12.82 -47.80 -37.87
N ALA A 118 13.07 -49.10 -38.08
CA ALA A 118 14.41 -49.62 -38.25
C ALA A 118 14.59 -49.92 -39.74
N PRO A 119 15.39 -49.10 -40.44
CA PRO A 119 16.46 -49.68 -41.23
C PRO A 119 17.82 -49.17 -40.72
N ALA A 120 18.72 -50.15 -40.58
CA ALA A 120 20.08 -49.98 -40.14
C ALA A 120 20.88 -49.03 -41.05
N ALA A 121 21.58 -48.07 -40.43
CA ALA A 121 22.80 -47.48 -40.97
C ALA A 121 23.59 -46.79 -39.83
N GLU A 122 24.65 -47.45 -39.38
CA GLU A 122 25.81 -46.88 -38.67
C GLU A 122 27.02 -46.93 -39.63
N PRO A 123 28.20 -46.35 -39.34
CA PRO A 123 28.52 -45.10 -38.62
C PRO A 123 29.68 -44.31 -39.30
N ALA A 124 29.92 -43.03 -38.96
CA ALA A 124 31.23 -42.39 -39.21
C ALA A 124 31.51 -41.16 -38.31
N ALA A 125 32.62 -41.24 -37.58
CA ALA A 125 33.52 -40.20 -37.03
C ALA A 125 32.95 -39.18 -36.00
N GLU A 126 33.28 -39.21 -34.71
CA GLU A 126 34.59 -38.94 -34.07
C GLU A 126 35.07 -37.48 -34.32
N THR A 127 34.90 -36.55 -33.37
CA THR A 127 35.94 -36.15 -32.40
C THR A 127 35.37 -35.15 -31.36
N ALA A 128 35.28 -35.59 -30.10
CA ALA A 128 35.83 -35.06 -28.84
C ALA A 128 35.84 -33.51 -28.50
N PRO A 129 36.12 -33.06 -27.25
CA PRO A 129 35.16 -32.82 -26.15
C PRO A 129 35.43 -31.49 -25.35
N VAL A 130 34.94 -31.40 -24.10
CA VAL A 130 35.31 -30.46 -22.99
C VAL A 130 34.46 -29.17 -22.97
N GLU A 131 33.85 -28.66 -21.88
CA GLU A 131 34.10 -28.75 -20.43
C GLU A 131 32.80 -28.53 -19.63
N THR A 132 32.95 -28.74 -18.33
CA THR A 132 32.02 -28.98 -17.23
C THR A 132 31.15 -27.78 -16.76
N ALA A 133 29.97 -28.10 -16.24
CA ALA A 133 29.23 -27.32 -15.24
C ALA A 133 29.98 -27.31 -13.88
N PRO A 134 29.43 -26.95 -12.69
CA PRO A 134 28.25 -26.16 -12.27
C PRO A 134 28.52 -25.18 -11.07
N VAL A 135 27.50 -24.40 -10.68
CA VAL A 135 27.07 -23.92 -9.33
C VAL A 135 28.06 -23.95 -8.14
N GLU A 136 28.21 -22.82 -7.41
CA GLU A 136 28.35 -22.74 -5.93
C GLU A 136 28.31 -21.26 -5.45
N THR A 137 27.32 -20.80 -4.66
CA THR A 137 27.13 -20.84 -3.18
C THR A 137 27.74 -19.65 -2.42
N ALA A 138 26.97 -19.19 -1.42
CA ALA A 138 27.38 -18.52 -0.18
C ALA A 138 27.98 -17.10 -0.29
N ALA A 139 27.78 -16.15 0.63
CA ALA A 139 27.00 -16.05 1.86
C ALA A 139 27.15 -14.60 2.38
N PRO A 140 26.29 -14.16 3.30
CA PRO A 140 26.20 -12.78 3.79
C PRO A 140 27.15 -12.52 4.96
N ALA A 141 27.73 -11.33 5.02
CA ALA A 141 28.25 -10.76 6.27
C ALA A 141 28.46 -9.26 6.07
N ASP A 142 27.55 -8.44 6.60
CA ASP A 142 28.00 -7.31 7.41
C ASP A 142 26.89 -6.94 8.41
N SER A 143 27.07 -7.45 9.63
CA SER A 143 26.31 -7.03 10.79
C SER A 143 27.01 -5.82 11.38
N ALA A 144 26.38 -4.65 11.31
CA ALA A 144 26.68 -3.55 12.22
C ALA A 144 25.45 -2.62 12.37
N LEU A 145 24.63 -2.92 13.37
CA LEU A 145 23.89 -1.92 14.15
C LEU A 145 24.65 -1.76 15.50
N PRO A 146 24.40 -0.77 16.39
CA PRO A 146 23.39 0.31 16.39
C PRO A 146 23.90 1.70 16.91
N ALA A 147 23.05 2.73 16.82
CA ALA A 147 22.89 3.95 17.67
C ALA A 147 22.53 5.15 16.75
N GLU A 148 21.64 6.12 17.00
CA GLU A 148 20.74 6.58 18.08
C GLU A 148 19.83 7.69 17.41
N PRO A 149 18.81 8.29 18.06
CA PRO A 149 17.53 8.71 17.47
C PRO A 149 17.49 10.15 16.92
N VAL A 150 16.88 10.34 15.73
CA VAL A 150 16.44 11.66 15.26
C VAL A 150 15.06 11.56 14.59
N GLU A 151 14.25 12.56 14.90
CA GLU A 151 12.89 12.91 14.50
C GLU A 151 12.41 12.45 13.10
N PRO A 152 11.09 12.19 12.89
CA PRO A 152 10.59 11.71 11.60
C PRO A 152 10.53 12.85 10.56
N ALA A 153 11.70 13.26 10.06
CA ALA A 153 11.78 13.83 8.73
C ALA A 153 11.28 12.77 7.75
N ALA A 154 10.32 13.14 6.89
CA ALA A 154 9.77 12.23 5.89
C ALA A 154 10.91 11.51 5.16
N PRO A 155 10.94 10.17 5.11
CA PRO A 155 12.07 9.44 4.55
C PRO A 155 12.27 9.93 3.12
N ALA A 156 13.50 10.33 2.82
CA ALA A 156 13.93 10.67 1.48
C ALA A 156 13.44 9.57 0.54
N ALA A 157 12.98 9.91 -0.66
CA ALA A 157 12.38 8.93 -1.58
C ALA A 157 13.29 7.70 -1.79
N SER A 158 14.61 7.86 -1.67
CA SER A 158 15.63 6.82 -1.71
C SER A 158 15.51 5.73 -0.63
N GLU A 159 15.05 6.08 0.58
CA GLU A 159 14.87 5.15 1.70
C GLU A 159 13.55 4.37 1.62
N ARG A 160 12.60 4.88 0.82
CA ARG A 160 11.31 4.23 0.66
C ARG A 160 11.45 2.90 -0.08
N THR A 161 10.69 1.91 0.37
CA THR A 161 10.61 0.63 -0.33
C THR A 161 9.93 0.81 -1.70
N VAL A 162 10.18 -0.10 -2.64
CA VAL A 162 9.54 -0.07 -3.98
C VAL A 162 8.01 -0.05 -3.87
N ALA A 163 7.43 -0.73 -2.87
CA ALA A 163 5.99 -0.73 -2.63
C ALA A 163 5.48 0.66 -2.19
N GLN A 164 6.17 1.33 -1.27
CA GLN A 164 5.83 2.69 -0.83
C GLN A 164 5.99 3.71 -1.97
N LEU A 165 7.04 3.56 -2.78
CA LEU A 165 7.25 4.41 -3.97
C LEU A 165 6.14 4.22 -5.01
N ARG A 166 5.73 2.97 -5.30
CA ARG A 166 4.59 2.72 -6.20
C ARG A 166 3.27 3.25 -5.64
N ALA A 167 3.07 3.19 -4.33
CA ALA A 167 1.89 3.75 -3.68
C ALA A 167 1.85 5.29 -3.82
N ALA A 168 2.98 5.95 -3.57
CA ALA A 168 3.12 7.39 -3.77
C ALA A 168 2.93 7.78 -5.25
N ALA A 169 3.54 7.04 -6.18
CA ALA A 169 3.39 7.28 -7.62
C ALA A 169 1.94 7.09 -8.10
N ARG A 170 1.21 6.13 -7.53
CA ARG A 170 -0.22 5.95 -7.77
C ARG A 170 -1.04 7.13 -7.25
N GLN A 171 -0.71 7.65 -6.07
CA GLN A 171 -1.39 8.82 -5.49
C GLN A 171 -1.14 10.09 -6.30
N GLN A 172 0.03 10.22 -6.92
CA GLN A 172 0.36 11.31 -7.84
C GLN A 172 -0.09 11.07 -9.29
N GLY A 173 -0.63 9.90 -9.61
CA GLY A 173 -1.14 9.58 -10.95
C GLY A 173 -0.06 9.36 -12.01
N VAL A 174 1.16 8.98 -11.62
CA VAL A 174 2.28 8.73 -12.56
C VAL A 174 1.91 7.58 -13.52
N PRO A 175 1.81 7.81 -14.84
CA PRO A 175 1.45 6.76 -15.79
C PRO A 175 2.54 5.70 -15.89
N GLY A 176 2.15 4.41 -15.98
CA GLY A 176 3.12 3.32 -16.11
C GLY A 176 3.92 2.98 -14.85
N TYR A 177 3.60 3.58 -13.68
CA TYR A 177 4.31 3.36 -12.41
C TYR A 177 4.52 1.89 -12.03
N SER A 178 3.61 1.00 -12.43
CA SER A 178 3.71 -0.44 -12.13
C SER A 178 4.91 -1.13 -12.80
N ARG A 179 5.42 -0.57 -13.90
CA ARG A 179 6.56 -1.13 -14.67
C ARG A 179 7.89 -0.46 -14.32
N MET A 180 7.85 0.65 -13.58
CA MET A 180 9.05 1.41 -13.23
C MET A 180 9.88 0.69 -12.16
N ARG A 181 11.21 0.79 -12.31
CA ARG A 181 12.20 0.35 -11.31
C ARG A 181 12.32 1.38 -10.19
N LYS A 182 13.01 1.03 -9.09
CA LYS A 182 13.13 1.89 -7.89
C LYS A 182 13.64 3.29 -8.25
N ASP A 183 14.70 3.36 -9.03
CA ASP A 183 15.33 4.64 -9.40
C ASP A 183 14.41 5.51 -10.26
N GLN A 184 13.68 4.89 -11.18
CA GLN A 184 12.69 5.57 -12.02
C GLN A 184 11.51 6.10 -11.20
N LEU A 185 11.07 5.33 -10.19
CA LEU A 185 10.02 5.78 -9.27
C LEU A 185 10.50 6.92 -8.37
N ILE A 186 11.76 6.91 -7.95
CA ILE A 186 12.35 8.00 -7.17
C ILE A 186 12.42 9.26 -8.04
N ALA A 187 12.92 9.14 -9.27
CA ALA A 187 13.02 10.25 -10.21
C ALA A 187 11.66 10.86 -10.59
N ALA A 188 10.60 10.04 -10.65
CA ALA A 188 9.24 10.51 -10.94
C ALA A 188 8.53 11.14 -9.73
N LEU A 189 9.07 10.97 -8.52
CA LEU A 189 8.49 11.46 -7.25
C LEU A 189 9.33 12.55 -6.58
N ALA A 190 10.51 12.85 -7.14
CA ALA A 190 11.37 13.96 -6.77
C ALA A 190 10.89 15.24 -7.45
#